data_AF-A0A9E6RDV8-F1
#
_entry.id   AF-A0A9E6RDV8-F1
#
_cell.length_a   1.000
_cell.length_b   1.000
_cell.length_c   1.000
_cell.angle_alpha   90.00
_cell.angle_beta   90.00
_cell.angle_gamma   90.00
#
_symmetry.space_group_name_H-M   'P 1'
#
loop_
_entity.id
_entity.type
_entity.pdbx_description
1 polymer ?
#
loop_
_entity_poly.entity_id
_entity_poly.type
_entity_poly.pdbx_seq_one_letter_code
_entity_poly.pdbx_strand_id
1 'polypeptide(L)'
;MSRVETHHGDLDDFYERDRCRSLIQTLTYSVDDSRHGRPNPSKIPFVGDVRNNLASYKSSVLWYVRFRDTERSGPTATSIELGSQDVRVAPRGREKPDPKRTRQLAARTLADFDLDGRSAFEALIELSRYGSVAQAVASLTLFSHPVTVHQADGKAIFRSIRDQRRVGERAEIDGCPVLLDDNKSPTDAFLWANGLSRRGRDVQFNHVYAASRDPDSYTSLANICMTPAFIAKLTDTSAAVRALLRFRSFQLYGWTPKDIEPPARPDEYESLEWAAPLPAVPDLRATIERAMATKPKDRTVKAASELGWLFGAPDSPQQRPVP
;
A
#
# COMPACT_ATOMS: atom_id res chain seq x y z
N MET A 1 -3.03 -18.27 -8.40
CA MET A 1 -2.88 -18.80 -9.78
C MET A 1 -3.30 -20.27 -9.87
N SER A 2 -2.82 -21.16 -9.00
CA SER A 2 -3.19 -22.60 -8.95
C SER A 2 -4.68 -22.95 -9.22
N ARG A 3 -5.65 -22.22 -8.63
CA ARG A 3 -7.08 -22.47 -8.90
C ARG A 3 -7.51 -22.16 -10.34
N VAL A 4 -6.96 -21.12 -10.97
CA VAL A 4 -7.28 -20.79 -12.37
C VAL A 4 -6.75 -21.89 -13.28
N GLU A 5 -5.52 -22.35 -13.03
CA GLU A 5 -4.87 -23.41 -13.81
C GLU A 5 -5.60 -24.76 -13.67
N THR A 6 -6.08 -25.08 -12.47
CA THR A 6 -6.86 -26.31 -12.23
C THR A 6 -8.14 -26.38 -13.08
N HIS A 7 -8.79 -25.24 -13.35
CA HIS A 7 -10.09 -25.21 -14.03
C HIS A 7 -10.05 -24.78 -15.49
N HIS A 8 -9.01 -24.04 -15.88
CA HIS A 8 -8.88 -23.52 -17.24
C HIS A 8 -7.72 -24.15 -18.03
N GLY A 9 -6.74 -24.77 -17.38
CA GLY A 9 -5.52 -25.29 -17.99
C GLY A 9 -4.30 -24.41 -17.72
N ASP A 10 -3.14 -24.80 -18.24
CA ASP A 10 -1.86 -24.12 -18.01
C ASP A 10 -1.88 -22.66 -18.53
N LEU A 11 -1.47 -21.70 -17.70
CA LEU A 11 -1.41 -20.29 -18.08
C LEU A 11 -0.34 -20.01 -19.14
N ASP A 12 0.74 -20.80 -19.18
CA ASP A 12 1.76 -20.69 -20.22
C ASP A 12 1.13 -20.93 -21.60
N ASP A 13 0.26 -21.94 -21.73
CA ASP A 13 -0.45 -22.25 -22.97
C ASP A 13 -1.39 -21.12 -23.42
N PHE A 14 -2.15 -20.53 -22.47
CA PHE A 14 -3.00 -19.38 -22.77
C PHE A 14 -2.18 -18.15 -23.18
N TYR A 15 -1.03 -17.94 -22.54
CA TYR A 15 -0.18 -16.81 -22.85
C TYR A 15 0.44 -16.93 -24.24
N GLU A 16 0.98 -18.10 -24.58
CA GLU A 16 1.54 -18.35 -25.92
C GLU A 16 0.47 -18.28 -27.01
N ARG A 17 -0.77 -18.72 -26.72
CA ARG A 17 -1.87 -18.68 -27.69
C ARG A 17 -2.39 -17.27 -27.96
N ASP A 18 -2.71 -16.49 -26.94
CA ASP A 18 -3.39 -15.20 -27.12
C ASP A 18 -3.09 -14.15 -26.03
N ARG A 19 -1.97 -14.30 -25.31
CA ARG A 19 -1.61 -13.47 -24.14
C ARG A 19 -2.72 -13.47 -23.09
N CYS A 20 -3.34 -14.63 -22.90
CA CYS A 20 -4.43 -14.88 -21.96
C CYS A 20 -5.71 -14.04 -22.21
N ARG A 21 -5.89 -13.44 -23.39
CA ARG A 21 -7.05 -12.57 -23.68
C ARG A 21 -8.37 -13.33 -23.56
N SER A 22 -8.46 -14.54 -24.10
CA SER A 22 -9.67 -15.37 -24.00
C SER A 22 -10.02 -15.68 -22.53
N LEU A 23 -8.99 -15.95 -21.72
CA LEU A 23 -9.17 -16.26 -20.30
C LEU A 23 -9.61 -15.03 -19.50
N ILE A 24 -9.01 -13.87 -19.77
CA ILE A 24 -9.39 -12.60 -19.16
C ILE A 24 -10.84 -12.24 -19.51
N GLN A 25 -11.29 -12.53 -20.73
CA GLN A 25 -12.68 -12.32 -21.14
C GLN A 25 -13.63 -13.21 -20.34
N THR A 26 -13.32 -14.50 -20.19
CA THR A 26 -14.13 -15.43 -19.36
C THR A 26 -14.18 -15.04 -17.89
N LEU A 27 -13.11 -14.43 -17.36
CA LEU A 27 -13.04 -13.93 -15.98
C LEU A 27 -13.62 -12.51 -15.82
N THR A 28 -14.11 -11.89 -16.89
CA THR A 28 -14.71 -10.55 -16.82
C THR A 28 -16.20 -10.66 -16.52
N TYR A 29 -16.60 -10.03 -15.41
CA TYR A 29 -18.00 -9.98 -14.97
C TYR A 29 -18.37 -8.53 -14.69
N SER A 30 -19.32 -7.98 -15.46
CA SER A 30 -19.61 -6.55 -15.46
C SER A 30 -20.53 -6.12 -14.31
N VAL A 31 -20.73 -4.80 -14.15
CA VAL A 31 -21.76 -4.27 -13.25
C VAL A 31 -23.14 -4.69 -13.72
N ASP A 32 -23.33 -4.72 -15.04
CA ASP A 32 -24.60 -5.06 -15.65
C ASP A 32 -24.95 -6.54 -15.45
N ASP A 33 -23.98 -7.44 -15.62
CA ASP A 33 -24.17 -8.87 -15.33
C ASP A 33 -24.55 -9.09 -13.86
N SER A 34 -23.94 -8.32 -12.95
CA SER A 34 -24.26 -8.35 -11.52
C SER A 34 -25.66 -7.85 -11.21
N ARG A 35 -26.13 -6.79 -11.88
CA ARG A 35 -27.48 -6.24 -11.72
C ARG A 35 -28.55 -7.22 -12.21
N HIS A 36 -28.24 -7.95 -13.28
CA HIS A 36 -29.14 -8.94 -13.86
C HIS A 36 -28.98 -10.35 -13.27
N GLY A 37 -28.16 -10.52 -12.21
CA GLY A 37 -27.99 -11.80 -11.51
C GLY A 37 -27.51 -12.93 -12.41
N ARG A 38 -26.67 -12.63 -13.42
CA ARG A 38 -26.20 -13.64 -14.35
C ARG A 38 -25.36 -14.73 -13.64
N PRO A 39 -25.36 -15.97 -14.17
CA PRO A 39 -24.53 -17.02 -13.61
C PRO A 39 -23.05 -16.73 -13.82
N ASN A 40 -22.20 -17.35 -12.99
CA ASN A 40 -20.74 -17.31 -13.13
C ASN A 40 -20.32 -17.80 -14.53
N PRO A 41 -19.68 -16.96 -15.37
CA PRO A 41 -19.24 -17.35 -16.71
C PRO A 41 -17.99 -18.25 -16.71
N SER A 42 -17.30 -18.41 -15.57
CA SER A 42 -16.09 -19.22 -15.45
C SER A 42 -16.38 -20.66 -15.00
N LYS A 43 -15.40 -21.55 -15.19
CA LYS A 43 -15.46 -22.94 -14.70
C LYS A 43 -15.05 -23.07 -13.23
N ILE A 44 -14.74 -21.97 -12.56
CA ILE A 44 -14.18 -21.96 -11.20
C ILE A 44 -15.34 -21.99 -10.19
N PRO A 45 -15.46 -23.03 -9.34
CA PRO A 45 -16.47 -23.08 -8.30
C PRO A 45 -16.08 -22.15 -7.13
N PHE A 46 -17.03 -21.33 -6.69
CA PHE A 46 -16.90 -20.53 -5.48
C PHE A 46 -18.30 -20.17 -4.93
N VAL A 47 -18.36 -19.82 -3.65
CA VAL A 47 -19.57 -19.35 -2.96
C VAL A 47 -19.44 -17.86 -2.70
N GLY A 48 -20.49 -17.09 -2.95
CA GLY A 48 -20.55 -15.65 -2.70
C GLY A 48 -20.61 -14.80 -3.96
N ASP A 49 -20.16 -13.55 -3.86
CA ASP A 49 -20.31 -12.56 -4.93
C ASP A 49 -19.43 -12.90 -6.16
N VAL A 50 -20.08 -13.15 -7.30
CA VAL A 50 -19.45 -13.56 -8.57
C VAL A 50 -18.46 -12.51 -9.07
N ARG A 51 -18.82 -11.23 -8.98
CA ARG A 51 -18.01 -10.12 -9.46
C ARG A 51 -16.69 -10.02 -8.67
N ASN A 52 -16.76 -10.06 -7.35
CA ASN A 52 -15.59 -9.91 -6.47
C ASN A 52 -14.64 -11.10 -6.59
N ASN A 53 -15.18 -12.32 -6.69
CA ASN A 53 -14.38 -13.52 -6.89
C ASN A 53 -13.67 -13.48 -8.25
N LEU A 54 -14.38 -13.22 -9.34
CA LEU A 54 -13.80 -13.18 -10.68
C LEU A 54 -12.82 -12.02 -10.89
N ALA A 55 -13.07 -10.86 -10.27
CA ALA A 55 -12.14 -9.73 -10.31
C ALA A 55 -10.76 -10.10 -9.71
N SER A 56 -10.74 -10.91 -8.64
CA SER A 56 -9.50 -11.36 -7.99
C SER A 56 -8.71 -12.33 -8.88
N TYR A 57 -9.40 -13.26 -9.55
CA TYR A 57 -8.77 -14.19 -10.50
C TYR A 57 -8.28 -13.46 -11.77
N LYS A 58 -9.08 -12.55 -12.32
CA LYS A 58 -8.69 -11.70 -13.45
C LYS A 58 -7.43 -10.89 -13.15
N SER A 59 -7.36 -10.29 -11.96
CA SER A 59 -6.18 -9.54 -11.53
C SER A 59 -4.93 -10.42 -11.48
N SER A 60 -5.07 -11.65 -10.98
CA SER A 60 -3.96 -12.62 -10.98
C SER A 60 -3.46 -12.92 -12.39
N VAL A 61 -4.36 -13.19 -13.35
CA VAL A 61 -3.99 -13.47 -14.74
C VAL A 61 -3.33 -12.25 -15.40
N LEU A 62 -3.81 -11.03 -15.13
CA LEU A 62 -3.18 -9.80 -15.63
C LEU A 62 -1.75 -9.60 -15.10
N TRP A 63 -1.50 -9.96 -13.84
CA TRP A 63 -0.15 -9.93 -13.28
C TRP A 63 0.78 -10.92 -13.97
N TYR A 64 0.30 -12.14 -14.23
CA TYR A 64 1.06 -13.14 -14.95
C TYR A 64 1.40 -12.71 -16.39
N VAL A 65 0.45 -12.11 -17.12
CA VAL A 65 0.71 -11.53 -18.45
C VAL A 65 1.80 -10.47 -18.39
N ARG A 66 1.75 -9.54 -17.41
CA ARG A 66 2.78 -8.50 -17.25
C ARG A 66 4.16 -9.08 -16.94
N PHE A 67 4.22 -10.13 -16.12
CA PHE A 67 5.46 -10.83 -15.82
C PHE A 67 6.07 -11.42 -17.09
N ARG A 68 5.30 -12.17 -17.89
CA ARG A 68 5.76 -12.77 -19.14
C ARG A 68 6.11 -11.75 -20.23
N ASP A 69 5.42 -10.62 -20.26
CA ASP A 69 5.74 -9.51 -21.16
C ASP A 69 7.12 -8.90 -20.83
N THR A 70 7.48 -8.87 -19.55
CA THR A 70 8.78 -8.39 -19.06
C THR A 70 9.89 -9.37 -19.42
N GLU A 71 9.65 -10.68 -19.28
CA GLU A 71 10.60 -11.72 -19.71
C GLU A 71 10.85 -11.70 -21.23
N ARG A 72 9.81 -11.47 -22.05
CA ARG A 72 9.95 -11.38 -23.52
C ARG A 72 10.59 -10.08 -24.00
N SER A 73 10.41 -8.98 -23.28
CA SER A 73 10.94 -7.69 -23.72
C SER A 73 12.43 -7.54 -23.44
N GLY A 74 13.00 -8.37 -22.55
CA GLY A 74 14.39 -8.29 -22.13
C GLY A 74 14.76 -6.92 -21.54
N PRO A 75 15.90 -6.80 -20.84
CA PRO A 75 16.49 -5.49 -20.61
C PRO A 75 17.01 -4.96 -21.95
N THR A 76 16.42 -3.87 -22.45
CA THR A 76 16.97 -3.15 -23.60
C THR A 76 18.29 -2.51 -23.18
N ALA A 77 19.40 -3.13 -23.55
CA ALA A 77 20.73 -2.54 -23.47
C ALA A 77 21.49 -2.83 -24.77
N THR A 78 22.02 -1.75 -25.32
CA THR A 78 22.84 -1.57 -26.51
C THR A 78 23.91 -2.65 -26.71
N SER A 79 24.09 -3.02 -27.98
CA SER A 79 25.02 -4.00 -28.54
C SER A 79 26.44 -3.94 -27.99
N ILE A 80 26.98 -5.10 -27.59
CA ILE A 80 28.35 -5.54 -27.90
C ILE A 80 28.28 -7.03 -28.23
N GLU A 81 28.61 -7.37 -29.48
CA GLU A 81 28.90 -8.74 -29.91
C GLU A 81 30.21 -9.24 -29.30
N LEU A 82 30.25 -10.51 -28.88
CA LEU A 82 31.32 -11.46 -29.18
C LEU A 82 31.10 -12.80 -28.45
N GLY A 83 31.16 -13.90 -29.21
CA GLY A 83 31.72 -15.16 -28.71
C GLY A 83 30.76 -16.30 -28.43
N SER A 84 30.22 -16.91 -29.49
CA SER A 84 29.65 -18.26 -29.50
C SER A 84 30.66 -19.30 -29.00
N GLN A 85 30.30 -20.11 -28.00
CA GLN A 85 30.79 -21.49 -27.89
C GLN A 85 29.71 -22.43 -27.34
N ASP A 86 29.42 -23.43 -28.16
CA ASP A 86 28.64 -24.64 -27.88
C ASP A 86 29.14 -25.39 -26.65
N VAL A 87 28.24 -25.67 -25.69
CA VAL A 87 28.41 -26.74 -24.71
C VAL A 87 27.19 -27.65 -24.75
N ARG A 88 27.39 -28.86 -25.30
CA ARG A 88 26.43 -29.96 -25.27
C ARG A 88 26.20 -30.40 -23.83
N VAL A 89 24.97 -30.23 -23.33
CA VAL A 89 24.54 -30.74 -22.02
C VAL A 89 23.92 -32.13 -22.22
N ALA A 90 24.55 -33.16 -21.62
CA ALA A 90 24.01 -34.51 -21.55
C ALA A 90 22.76 -34.57 -20.64
N PRO A 91 21.78 -35.46 -20.92
CA PRO A 91 20.54 -35.51 -20.16
C PRO A 91 20.79 -36.04 -18.74
N ARG A 92 20.59 -35.18 -17.72
CA ARG A 92 20.54 -35.61 -16.32
C ARG A 92 19.27 -36.42 -16.10
N GLY A 93 19.44 -37.63 -15.57
CA GLY A 93 18.35 -38.51 -15.18
C GLY A 93 17.39 -37.82 -14.21
N ARG A 94 16.09 -38.00 -14.45
CA ARG A 94 15.03 -37.63 -13.52
C ARG A 94 15.16 -38.49 -12.26
N GLU A 95 15.82 -37.99 -11.23
CA GLU A 95 15.63 -38.48 -9.88
C GLU A 95 14.17 -38.19 -9.47
N LYS A 96 13.44 -39.26 -9.16
CA LYS A 96 12.10 -39.15 -8.59
C LYS A 96 12.23 -38.54 -7.18
N PRO A 97 11.46 -37.51 -6.83
CA PRO A 97 11.51 -36.95 -5.49
C PRO A 97 11.07 -38.01 -4.48
N ASP A 98 11.91 -38.23 -3.46
CA ASP A 98 11.65 -39.14 -2.34
C ASP A 98 10.41 -38.67 -1.56
N PRO A 99 9.33 -39.47 -1.50
CA PRO A 99 8.05 -39.08 -0.90
C PRO A 99 8.07 -39.01 0.64
N LYS A 100 9.24 -39.17 1.30
CA LYS A 100 9.36 -39.26 2.77
C LYS A 100 9.92 -38.02 3.47
N ARG A 101 10.12 -36.89 2.78
CA ARG A 101 10.71 -35.67 3.39
C ARG A 101 9.71 -34.60 3.84
N THR A 102 8.46 -34.96 4.10
CA THR A 102 7.50 -34.12 4.82
C THR A 102 7.47 -34.51 6.30
N ARG A 103 8.56 -34.23 7.03
CA ARG A 103 8.41 -34.02 8.48
C ARG A 103 7.58 -32.74 8.60
N GLN A 104 6.28 -32.86 8.90
CA GLN A 104 5.52 -31.76 9.46
C GLN A 104 6.29 -31.30 10.70
N LEU A 105 7.04 -30.21 10.58
CA LEU A 105 7.58 -29.53 11.75
C LEU A 105 6.37 -29.17 12.62
N ALA A 106 6.37 -29.64 13.86
CA ALA A 106 5.33 -29.28 14.82
C ALA A 106 5.21 -27.75 14.86
N ALA A 107 3.98 -27.24 14.85
CA ALA A 107 3.77 -25.81 14.92
C ALA A 107 4.37 -25.27 16.23
N ARG A 108 5.32 -24.34 16.11
CA ARG A 108 5.86 -23.61 17.27
C ARG A 108 4.77 -22.70 17.82
N THR A 109 4.69 -22.64 19.14
CA THR A 109 3.83 -21.75 19.90
C THR A 109 4.60 -20.49 20.31
N LEU A 110 3.91 -19.48 20.81
CA LEU A 110 4.56 -18.27 21.34
C LEU A 110 5.48 -18.56 22.54
N ALA A 111 5.24 -19.65 23.29
CA ALA A 111 6.12 -20.08 24.38
C ALA A 111 7.49 -20.56 23.85
N ASP A 112 7.55 -21.10 22.64
CA ASP A 112 8.81 -21.51 21.98
C ASP A 112 9.64 -20.31 21.50
N PHE A 113 9.17 -19.08 21.74
CA PHE A 113 9.84 -17.82 21.48
C PHE A 113 9.96 -16.98 22.75
N ASP A 114 9.92 -17.59 23.94
CA ASP A 114 10.04 -16.89 25.23
C ASP A 114 9.01 -15.76 25.41
N LEU A 115 7.81 -15.93 24.85
CA LEU A 115 6.76 -14.92 24.83
C LEU A 115 7.12 -13.64 24.05
N ASP A 116 8.20 -13.66 23.26
CA ASP A 116 8.58 -12.58 22.37
C ASP A 116 7.86 -12.69 21.02
N GLY A 117 6.82 -11.86 20.88
CA GLY A 117 6.07 -11.75 19.63
C GLY A 117 6.92 -11.25 18.45
N ARG A 118 8.03 -10.52 18.70
CA ARG A 118 8.91 -10.06 17.63
C ARG A 118 9.69 -11.22 17.02
N SER A 119 10.34 -12.04 17.85
CA SER A 119 11.04 -13.26 17.40
C SER A 119 10.09 -14.24 16.71
N ALA A 120 8.88 -14.43 17.25
CA ALA A 120 7.86 -15.26 16.61
C ALA A 120 7.47 -14.73 15.22
N PHE A 121 7.26 -13.41 15.09
CA PHE A 121 6.95 -12.77 13.82
C PHE A 121 8.11 -12.87 12.81
N GLU A 122 9.34 -12.60 13.23
CA GLU A 122 10.53 -12.72 12.38
C GLU A 122 10.68 -14.13 11.81
N ALA A 123 10.56 -15.17 12.64
CA ALA A 123 10.62 -16.55 12.19
C ALA A 123 9.49 -16.92 11.20
N LEU A 124 8.28 -16.38 11.40
CA LEU A 124 7.18 -16.58 10.45
C LEU A 124 7.46 -15.89 9.11
N ILE A 125 8.03 -14.69 9.14
CA ILE A 125 8.36 -13.94 7.92
C ILE A 125 9.51 -14.59 7.15
N GLU A 126 10.52 -15.08 7.85
CA GLU A 126 11.66 -15.80 7.25
C GLU A 126 11.21 -17.05 6.48
N LEU A 127 10.21 -17.78 7.00
CA LEU A 127 9.61 -18.93 6.32
C LEU A 127 8.60 -18.56 5.23
N SER A 128 8.21 -17.29 5.14
CA SER A 128 7.27 -16.80 4.13
C SER A 128 7.98 -16.45 2.82
N ARG A 129 7.20 -16.13 1.78
CA ARG A 129 7.76 -15.63 0.52
C ARG A 129 8.43 -14.26 0.63
N TYR A 130 8.20 -13.52 1.72
CA TYR A 130 8.90 -12.27 1.94
C TYR A 130 10.36 -12.49 2.34
N GLY A 131 10.68 -13.60 3.03
CA GLY A 131 12.04 -13.97 3.44
C GLY A 131 12.67 -13.08 4.52
N SER A 132 12.27 -11.81 4.64
CA SER A 132 12.77 -10.89 5.68
C SER A 132 11.71 -9.87 6.09
N VAL A 133 11.85 -9.31 7.30
CA VAL A 133 10.97 -8.24 7.79
C VAL A 133 11.07 -7.00 6.90
N ALA A 134 12.26 -6.66 6.43
CA ALA A 134 12.48 -5.52 5.53
C ALA A 134 11.70 -5.68 4.23
N GLN A 135 11.76 -6.86 3.61
CA GLN A 135 11.00 -7.16 2.39
C GLN A 135 9.49 -7.19 2.66
N ALA A 136 9.04 -7.75 3.78
CA ALA A 136 7.63 -7.72 4.17
C ALA A 136 7.12 -6.27 4.35
N VAL A 137 7.90 -5.41 5.00
CA VAL A 137 7.58 -3.98 5.13
C VAL A 137 7.53 -3.31 3.76
N ALA A 138 8.52 -3.55 2.90
CA ALA A 138 8.58 -2.94 1.57
C ALA A 138 7.35 -3.32 0.72
N SER A 139 6.99 -4.60 0.69
CA SER A 139 5.88 -5.10 -0.13
C SER A 139 4.49 -4.83 0.44
N LEU A 140 4.36 -4.56 1.75
CA LEU A 140 3.06 -4.39 2.41
C LEU A 140 2.78 -2.96 2.88
N THR A 141 3.71 -2.03 2.71
CA THR A 141 3.50 -0.62 3.06
C THR A 141 3.04 0.17 1.85
N LEU A 142 1.89 0.84 1.97
CA LEU A 142 1.35 1.70 0.94
C LEU A 142 1.56 3.17 1.29
N PHE A 143 2.07 3.90 0.31
CA PHE A 143 2.28 5.35 0.35
C PHE A 143 1.32 6.03 -0.62
N SER A 144 1.03 7.31 -0.38
CA SER A 144 0.32 8.15 -1.35
C SER A 144 1.16 8.31 -2.63
N HIS A 145 0.52 8.56 -3.77
CA HIS A 145 1.28 8.81 -5.00
C HIS A 145 2.09 10.12 -4.90
N PRO A 146 3.33 10.21 -5.43
CA PRO A 146 4.11 11.46 -5.44
C PRO A 146 3.37 12.64 -6.05
N VAL A 147 2.68 12.46 -7.19
CA VAL A 147 1.82 13.49 -7.80
C VAL A 147 0.71 13.98 -6.85
N THR A 148 0.13 13.10 -6.03
CA THR A 148 -0.86 13.48 -5.02
C THR A 148 -0.20 14.31 -3.93
N VAL A 149 0.96 13.87 -3.41
CA VAL A 149 1.67 14.56 -2.33
C VAL A 149 2.21 15.93 -2.77
N HIS A 150 2.70 16.06 -4.01
CA HIS A 150 3.19 17.33 -4.55
C HIS A 150 2.12 18.42 -4.62
N GLN A 151 0.83 18.06 -4.79
CA GLN A 151 -0.26 19.04 -4.74
C GLN A 151 -0.43 19.67 -3.34
N ALA A 152 0.06 19.00 -2.30
CA ALA A 152 0.09 19.54 -0.93
C ALA A 152 1.40 20.27 -0.59
N ASP A 153 2.41 20.24 -1.48
CA ASP A 153 3.71 20.91 -1.27
C ASP A 153 4.37 20.51 0.08
N GLY A 154 4.22 19.23 0.46
CA GLY A 154 4.76 18.69 1.73
C GLY A 154 4.05 19.15 3.00
N LYS A 155 3.02 20.00 2.91
CA LYS A 155 2.31 20.59 4.05
C LYS A 155 1.27 19.64 4.65
N ALA A 156 0.98 19.84 5.93
CA ALA A 156 -0.14 19.21 6.63
C ALA A 156 -1.49 19.56 5.98
N ILE A 157 -2.37 18.56 5.84
CA ILE A 157 -3.71 18.74 5.28
C ILE A 157 -4.63 19.46 6.28
N PHE A 158 -4.61 19.05 7.55
CA PHE A 158 -5.44 19.59 8.62
C PHE A 158 -4.59 20.13 9.75
N ARG A 159 -5.07 21.21 10.38
CA ARG A 159 -4.45 21.82 11.57
C ARG A 159 -4.82 21.01 12.81
N SER A 160 -4.01 20.02 13.11
CA SER A 160 -4.22 19.16 14.28
C SER A 160 -2.89 18.65 14.82
N ILE A 161 -2.92 18.21 16.08
CA ILE A 161 -1.82 17.53 16.75
C ILE A 161 -2.36 16.37 17.59
N ARG A 162 -1.50 15.44 17.97
CA ARG A 162 -1.88 14.31 18.82
C ARG A 162 -1.98 14.72 20.29
N ASP A 163 -3.17 14.55 20.86
CA ASP A 163 -3.41 14.56 22.31
C ASP A 163 -4.60 13.63 22.61
N GLN A 164 -4.29 12.44 23.11
CA GLN A 164 -5.29 11.41 23.41
C GLN A 164 -6.13 11.70 24.66
N ARG A 165 -5.75 12.68 25.48
CA ARG A 165 -6.46 13.00 26.73
C ARG A 165 -7.52 14.09 26.52
N ARG A 166 -7.29 14.96 25.54
CA ARG A 166 -8.11 16.16 25.27
C ARG A 166 -8.72 16.13 23.88
N VAL A 167 -9.07 14.93 23.43
CA VAL A 167 -9.54 14.67 22.06
C VAL A 167 -10.77 15.53 21.74
N GLY A 168 -10.69 16.29 20.65
CA GLY A 168 -11.75 17.18 20.20
C GLY A 168 -11.68 18.59 20.79
N GLU A 169 -10.79 18.86 21.73
CA GLU A 169 -10.55 20.23 22.20
C GLU A 169 -9.71 21.03 21.19
N ARG A 170 -9.71 22.35 21.34
CA ARG A 170 -8.88 23.28 20.57
C ARG A 170 -7.73 23.74 21.45
N ALA A 171 -6.58 23.90 20.85
CA ALA A 171 -5.40 24.49 21.47
C ALA A 171 -4.72 25.44 20.50
N GLU A 172 -3.71 26.13 20.98
CA GLU A 172 -2.83 26.96 20.18
C GLU A 172 -1.40 26.46 20.36
N ILE A 173 -0.68 26.29 19.25
CA ILE A 173 0.74 25.91 19.23
C ILE A 173 1.43 26.95 18.36
N ASP A 174 2.37 27.70 18.93
CA ASP A 174 3.13 28.75 18.23
C ASP A 174 2.25 29.74 17.43
N GLY A 175 1.11 30.14 18.00
CA GLY A 175 0.15 31.05 17.36
C GLY A 175 -0.78 30.38 16.33
N CYS A 176 -0.63 29.08 16.08
CA CYS A 176 -1.49 28.32 15.18
C CYS A 176 -2.59 27.59 15.97
N PRO A 177 -3.88 27.85 15.69
CA PRO A 177 -4.96 27.11 16.31
C PRO A 177 -5.03 25.69 15.72
N VAL A 178 -5.13 24.70 16.61
CA VAL A 178 -5.07 23.27 16.25
C VAL A 178 -6.16 22.46 16.96
N LEU A 179 -6.60 21.40 16.30
CA LEU A 179 -7.41 20.35 16.90
C LEU A 179 -6.52 19.38 17.69
N LEU A 180 -6.90 19.09 18.93
CA LEU A 180 -6.33 18.00 19.72
C LEU A 180 -6.97 16.66 19.32
N ASP A 181 -6.17 15.72 18.82
CA ASP A 181 -6.66 14.57 18.06
C ASP A 181 -6.09 13.21 18.52
N ASP A 182 -6.81 12.13 18.19
CA ASP A 182 -6.51 10.73 18.55
C ASP A 182 -6.04 9.87 17.36
N ASN A 183 -5.42 10.50 16.35
CA ASN A 183 -5.07 9.97 15.03
C ASN A 183 -6.24 9.85 14.03
N LYS A 184 -7.41 10.39 14.35
CA LYS A 184 -8.52 10.47 13.38
C LYS A 184 -8.19 11.36 12.19
N SER A 185 -7.66 12.56 12.41
CA SER A 185 -7.40 13.52 11.33
C SER A 185 -6.26 13.11 10.38
N PRO A 186 -5.14 12.48 10.81
CA PRO A 186 -4.20 11.84 9.89
C PRO A 186 -4.83 10.70 9.09
N THR A 187 -5.68 9.89 9.72
CA THR A 187 -6.42 8.81 9.04
C THR A 187 -7.32 9.36 7.95
N ASP A 188 -8.10 10.39 8.27
CA ASP A 188 -8.99 11.07 7.32
C ASP A 188 -8.18 11.75 6.20
N ALA A 189 -7.08 12.43 6.52
CA ALA A 189 -6.19 13.05 5.54
C ALA A 189 -5.69 12.03 4.52
N PHE A 190 -5.14 10.90 4.99
CA PHE A 190 -4.64 9.86 4.10
C PHE A 190 -5.76 9.22 3.27
N LEU A 191 -6.89 8.85 3.89
CA LEU A 191 -7.99 8.22 3.17
C LEU A 191 -8.55 9.15 2.10
N TRP A 192 -8.87 10.39 2.46
CA TRP A 192 -9.54 11.32 1.56
C TRP A 192 -8.60 11.80 0.46
N ALA A 193 -7.34 12.07 0.77
CA ALA A 193 -6.34 12.44 -0.23
C ALA A 193 -6.12 11.37 -1.31
N ASN A 194 -6.36 10.10 -0.98
CA ASN A 194 -6.20 8.97 -1.90
C ASN A 194 -7.55 8.46 -2.46
N GLY A 195 -8.63 9.21 -2.32
CA GLY A 195 -9.96 8.83 -2.84
C GLY A 195 -10.57 7.59 -2.19
N LEU A 196 -10.11 7.22 -0.99
CA LEU A 196 -10.59 6.07 -0.24
C LEU A 196 -11.74 6.46 0.68
N SER A 197 -12.88 5.77 0.57
CA SER A 197 -14.08 6.05 1.37
C SER A 197 -14.06 5.38 2.75
N ARG A 198 -13.23 4.33 2.93
CA ARG A 198 -13.13 3.54 4.16
C ARG A 198 -11.74 2.97 4.38
N ARG A 199 -11.40 2.77 5.65
CA ARG A 199 -10.24 1.99 6.09
C ARG A 199 -10.44 0.52 5.71
N GLY A 200 -9.38 -0.14 5.24
CA GLY A 200 -9.36 -1.59 5.08
C GLY A 200 -9.51 -2.32 6.43
N ARG A 201 -9.89 -3.60 6.39
CA ARG A 201 -9.82 -4.42 7.62
C ARG A 201 -8.36 -4.66 7.98
N ASP A 202 -8.04 -4.59 9.26
CA ASP A 202 -6.72 -4.90 9.82
C ASP A 202 -5.55 -4.14 9.17
N VAL A 203 -5.77 -2.88 8.79
CA VAL A 203 -4.71 -1.95 8.39
C VAL A 203 -4.58 -0.84 9.42
N GLN A 204 -3.41 -0.23 9.57
CA GLN A 204 -3.18 0.96 10.39
C GLN A 204 -2.53 2.06 9.57
N PHE A 205 -2.68 3.30 10.02
CA PHE A 205 -2.00 4.46 9.46
C PHE A 205 -0.91 4.86 10.44
N ASN A 206 0.33 4.86 9.96
CA ASN A 206 1.50 5.09 10.79
C ASN A 206 2.23 6.33 10.32
N HIS A 207 2.70 7.11 11.28
CA HIS A 207 3.61 8.20 11.00
C HIS A 207 5.02 7.66 10.73
N VAL A 208 5.69 8.21 9.71
CA VAL A 208 7.06 7.84 9.34
C VAL A 208 8.07 8.46 10.31
N TYR A 209 7.79 9.69 10.76
CA TYR A 209 8.54 10.40 11.78
C TYR A 209 7.66 10.63 13.02
N ALA A 210 8.29 10.59 14.20
CA ALA A 210 7.63 10.78 15.49
C ALA A 210 7.32 12.25 15.79
N ALA A 211 6.74 12.97 14.82
CA ALA A 211 6.41 14.39 14.87
C ALA A 211 4.93 14.62 15.21
N SER A 212 4.37 13.83 16.14
CA SER A 212 2.92 13.82 16.38
C SER A 212 2.36 15.07 17.07
N ARG A 213 3.24 15.93 17.61
CA ARG A 213 2.87 17.23 18.21
C ARG A 213 3.22 18.42 17.34
N ASP A 214 3.74 18.18 16.15
CA ASP A 214 4.07 19.20 15.17
C ASP A 214 2.89 19.36 14.19
N PRO A 215 2.20 20.51 14.17
CA PRO A 215 1.05 20.73 13.29
C PRO A 215 1.41 20.67 11.80
N ASP A 216 2.66 20.93 11.41
CA ASP A 216 3.09 20.91 10.01
C ASP A 216 3.37 19.49 9.51
N SER A 217 3.65 18.56 10.42
CA SER A 217 4.00 17.17 10.10
C SER A 217 2.88 16.16 10.38
N TYR A 218 1.98 16.45 11.33
CA TYR A 218 1.08 15.43 11.87
C TYR A 218 0.06 14.90 10.84
N THR A 219 -0.43 15.75 9.94
CA THR A 219 -1.34 15.33 8.85
C THR A 219 -0.73 15.46 7.46
N SER A 220 0.60 15.64 7.38
CA SER A 220 1.30 15.65 6.10
C SER A 220 1.26 14.27 5.45
N LEU A 221 0.87 14.21 4.17
CA LEU A 221 0.80 12.95 3.43
C LEU A 221 2.16 12.28 3.25
N ALA A 222 3.24 13.08 3.22
CA ALA A 222 4.60 12.57 3.15
C ALA A 222 5.01 11.83 4.44
N ASN A 223 4.40 12.20 5.57
CA ASN A 223 4.68 11.62 6.87
C ASN A 223 3.77 10.42 7.21
N ILE A 224 2.85 10.01 6.33
CA ILE A 224 1.88 8.95 6.64
C ILE A 224 1.99 7.82 5.63
N CYS A 225 2.01 6.59 6.15
CA CYS A 225 1.87 5.37 5.36
C CYS A 225 0.78 4.47 5.92
N MET A 226 0.28 3.56 5.09
CA MET A 226 -0.70 2.54 5.49
C MET A 226 -0.02 1.17 5.49
N THR A 227 -0.14 0.42 6.59
CA THR A 227 0.41 -0.94 6.72
C THR A 227 -0.65 -1.90 7.24
N PRO A 228 -0.48 -3.22 7.08
CA PRO A 228 -1.20 -4.19 7.89
C PRO A 228 -0.94 -3.99 9.38
N ALA A 229 -1.95 -4.26 10.21
CA ALA A 229 -1.88 -4.06 11.66
C ALA A 229 -0.78 -4.92 12.32
N PHE A 230 -0.49 -6.09 11.78
CA PHE A 230 0.56 -6.97 12.29
C PHE A 230 1.99 -6.46 12.00
N ILE A 231 2.17 -5.55 11.04
CA ILE A 231 3.45 -4.84 10.79
C ILE A 231 3.50 -3.50 11.53
N ALA A 232 2.35 -2.87 11.75
CA ALA A 232 2.24 -1.50 12.22
C ALA A 232 3.06 -1.21 13.48
N LYS A 233 3.09 -2.13 14.47
CA LYS A 233 3.87 -1.89 15.69
C LYS A 233 5.36 -1.70 15.42
N LEU A 234 5.89 -2.33 14.38
CA LEU A 234 7.30 -2.28 14.01
C LEU A 234 7.71 -0.91 13.47
N THR A 235 6.77 -0.13 12.96
CA THR A 235 7.04 1.23 12.47
C THR A 235 7.45 2.16 13.62
N ASP A 236 7.10 1.82 14.86
CA ASP A 236 7.51 2.58 16.05
C ASP A 236 8.70 1.94 16.78
N THR A 237 8.77 0.60 16.82
CA THR A 237 9.69 -0.13 17.71
C THR A 237 10.97 -0.61 17.05
N SER A 238 11.00 -0.82 15.73
CA SER A 238 12.20 -1.30 15.03
C SER A 238 12.97 -0.14 14.41
N ALA A 239 14.23 0.03 14.82
CA ALA A 239 15.11 1.06 14.26
C ALA A 239 15.35 0.85 12.75
N ALA A 240 15.56 -0.40 12.31
CA ALA A 240 15.73 -0.74 10.91
C ALA A 240 14.47 -0.41 10.08
N VAL A 241 13.28 -0.78 10.56
CA VAL A 241 12.01 -0.46 9.88
C VAL A 241 11.80 1.05 9.80
N ARG A 242 12.08 1.80 10.87
CA ARG A 242 12.01 3.27 10.85
C ARG A 242 12.95 3.86 9.82
N ALA A 243 14.20 3.39 9.73
CA ALA A 243 15.16 3.85 8.73
C ALA A 243 14.67 3.59 7.30
N LEU A 244 14.16 2.38 7.03
CA LEU A 244 13.57 2.01 5.72
C LEU A 244 12.40 2.93 5.34
N LEU A 245 11.44 3.13 6.24
CA LEU A 245 10.26 3.95 5.97
C LEU A 245 10.60 5.43 5.78
N ARG A 246 11.55 5.96 6.57
CA ARG A 246 12.03 7.34 6.42
C ARG A 246 12.73 7.53 5.08
N PHE A 247 13.64 6.64 4.72
CA PHE A 247 14.31 6.72 3.42
C PHE A 247 13.32 6.53 2.27
N ARG A 248 12.32 5.64 2.38
CA ARG A 248 11.28 5.48 1.36
C ARG A 248 10.46 6.76 1.17
N SER A 249 10.00 7.37 2.26
CA SER A 249 9.27 8.64 2.20
C SER A 249 10.14 9.74 1.57
N PHE A 250 11.40 9.86 2.00
CA PHE A 250 12.33 10.83 1.43
C PHE A 250 12.60 10.57 -0.06
N GLN A 251 12.80 9.32 -0.48
CA GLN A 251 12.98 8.95 -1.89
C GLN A 251 11.76 9.33 -2.74
N LEU A 252 10.54 9.13 -2.21
CA LEU A 252 9.31 9.42 -2.94
C LEU A 252 9.00 10.91 -3.05
N TYR A 253 9.36 11.71 -2.03
CA TYR A 253 8.82 13.07 -1.87
C TYR A 253 9.87 14.16 -1.64
N GLY A 254 11.14 13.80 -1.38
CA GLY A 254 12.18 14.74 -0.95
C GLY A 254 11.86 15.42 0.39
N TRP A 255 11.00 14.80 1.22
CA TRP A 255 10.43 15.43 2.41
C TRP A 255 11.03 14.90 3.72
N THR A 256 11.28 15.81 4.65
CA THR A 256 11.56 15.54 6.07
C THR A 256 10.79 16.54 6.94
N PRO A 257 10.52 16.22 8.23
CA PRO A 257 10.09 17.23 9.18
C PRO A 257 11.12 18.36 9.27
N LYS A 258 10.68 19.53 9.72
CA LYS A 258 11.55 20.68 9.94
C LYS A 258 12.73 20.31 10.85
N ASP A 259 13.91 20.80 10.49
CA ASP A 259 15.16 20.61 11.24
C ASP A 259 15.61 19.13 11.36
N ILE A 260 15.07 18.24 10.52
CA ILE A 260 15.51 16.85 10.40
C ILE A 260 16.28 16.67 9.09
N GLU A 261 17.54 16.24 9.23
CA GLU A 261 18.40 15.90 8.11
C GLU A 261 17.83 14.76 7.25
N PRO A 262 18.09 14.76 5.93
CA PRO A 262 17.76 13.65 5.05
C PRO A 262 18.25 12.30 5.61
N PRO A 263 17.41 11.26 5.64
CA PRO A 263 17.79 9.95 6.15
C PRO A 263 18.84 9.31 5.25
N ALA A 264 19.84 8.65 5.87
CA ALA A 264 20.76 7.79 5.13
C ALA A 264 20.00 6.62 4.48
N ARG A 265 20.44 6.23 3.27
CA ARG A 265 19.93 5.04 2.58
C ARG A 265 20.34 3.77 3.34
N PRO A 266 19.40 2.90 3.74
CA PRO A 266 19.74 1.59 4.30
C PRO A 266 20.43 0.68 3.28
N ASP A 267 21.40 -0.13 3.72
CA ASP A 267 22.24 -0.95 2.83
C ASP A 267 21.43 -1.91 1.94
N GLU A 268 20.43 -2.56 2.53
CA GLU A 268 19.58 -3.53 1.83
C GLU A 268 18.50 -2.90 0.94
N TYR A 269 18.33 -1.56 0.95
CA TYR A 269 17.17 -0.90 0.37
C TYR A 269 16.97 -1.17 -1.12
N GLU A 270 18.04 -1.15 -1.91
CA GLU A 270 17.98 -1.34 -3.37
C GLU A 270 17.57 -2.76 -3.77
N SER A 271 17.73 -3.73 -2.86
CA SER A 271 17.33 -5.11 -3.09
C SER A 271 15.85 -5.38 -2.77
N LEU A 272 15.15 -4.42 -2.16
CA LEU A 272 13.77 -4.61 -1.69
C LEU A 272 12.76 -4.32 -2.80
N GLU A 273 11.79 -5.23 -2.95
CA GLU A 273 10.64 -5.00 -3.83
C GLU A 273 9.53 -4.23 -3.10
N TRP A 274 9.49 -2.91 -3.35
CA TRP A 274 8.48 -2.04 -2.77
C TRP A 274 7.12 -2.17 -3.44
N ALA A 275 6.05 -2.12 -2.65
CA ALA A 275 4.72 -1.88 -3.18
C ALA A 275 4.68 -0.57 -3.96
N ALA A 276 3.96 -0.58 -5.08
CA ALA A 276 3.65 0.64 -5.80
C ALA A 276 2.86 1.59 -4.88
N PRO A 277 3.10 2.92 -4.93
CA PRO A 277 2.22 3.88 -4.30
C PRO A 277 0.77 3.71 -4.76
N LEU A 278 -0.16 4.22 -3.98
CA LEU A 278 -1.56 4.31 -4.39
C LEU A 278 -1.70 5.07 -5.72
N PRO A 279 -2.80 4.86 -6.48
CA PRO A 279 -3.02 5.61 -7.72
C PRO A 279 -2.98 7.13 -7.50
N ALA A 280 -2.45 7.85 -8.48
CA ALA A 280 -2.42 9.31 -8.46
C ALA A 280 -3.85 9.87 -8.41
N VAL A 281 -4.06 10.88 -7.57
CA VAL A 281 -5.28 11.68 -7.52
C VAL A 281 -5.01 12.97 -8.29
N PRO A 282 -5.73 13.25 -9.39
CA PRO A 282 -5.43 14.43 -10.23
C PRO A 282 -5.72 15.77 -9.56
N ASP A 283 -6.72 15.82 -8.68
CA ASP A 283 -7.16 17.03 -7.96
C ASP A 283 -7.40 16.67 -6.48
N LEU A 284 -6.38 16.91 -5.67
CA LEU A 284 -6.36 16.64 -4.25
C LEU A 284 -7.41 17.47 -3.50
N ARG A 285 -7.51 18.77 -3.83
CA ARG A 285 -8.46 19.70 -3.21
C ARG A 285 -9.89 19.21 -3.40
N ALA A 286 -10.32 19.02 -4.65
CA ALA A 286 -11.67 18.60 -4.95
C ALA A 286 -11.99 17.22 -4.38
N THR A 287 -11.00 16.33 -4.32
CA THR A 287 -11.19 14.99 -3.74
C THR A 287 -11.46 15.07 -2.23
N ILE A 288 -10.68 15.86 -1.49
CA ILE A 288 -10.90 16.06 -0.06
C ILE A 288 -12.22 16.79 0.20
N GLU A 289 -12.53 17.85 -0.54
CA GLU A 289 -13.80 18.58 -0.42
C GLU A 289 -15.00 17.65 -0.60
N ARG A 290 -14.96 16.78 -1.60
CA ARG A 290 -16.02 15.79 -1.84
C ARG A 290 -16.15 14.81 -0.68
N ALA A 291 -15.04 14.37 -0.10
CA ALA A 291 -15.06 13.50 1.08
C ALA A 291 -15.69 14.21 2.30
N MET A 292 -15.27 15.46 2.57
CA MET A 292 -15.80 16.27 3.67
C MET A 292 -17.30 16.53 3.53
N ALA A 293 -17.78 16.83 2.31
CA ALA A 293 -19.20 17.07 2.02
C ALA A 293 -20.10 15.88 2.38
N THR A 294 -19.59 14.64 2.30
CA THR A 294 -20.35 13.45 2.67
C THR A 294 -20.43 13.22 4.19
N LYS A 295 -19.64 13.95 4.98
CA LYS A 295 -19.48 13.74 6.43
C LYS A 295 -19.52 15.05 7.24
N PRO A 296 -20.56 15.89 7.10
CA PRO A 296 -20.59 17.23 7.72
C PRO A 296 -20.54 17.21 9.25
N LYS A 297 -20.88 16.09 9.89
CA LYS A 297 -20.84 15.93 11.35
C LYS A 297 -19.50 15.38 11.86
N ASP A 298 -18.58 14.99 10.98
CA ASP A 298 -17.29 14.44 11.33
C ASP A 298 -16.40 15.47 12.03
N ARG A 299 -15.68 15.05 13.07
CA ARG A 299 -14.84 15.93 13.89
C ARG A 299 -13.75 16.61 13.06
N THR A 300 -13.14 15.90 12.12
CA THR A 300 -12.10 16.45 11.24
C THR A 300 -12.70 17.53 10.32
N VAL A 301 -13.92 17.31 9.81
CA VAL A 301 -14.63 18.28 8.97
C VAL A 301 -14.99 19.54 9.75
N LYS A 302 -15.55 19.40 10.96
CA LYS A 302 -15.86 20.54 11.83
C LYS A 302 -14.61 21.37 12.14
N ALA A 303 -13.51 20.70 12.50
CA ALA A 303 -12.24 21.37 12.77
C ALA A 303 -11.68 22.05 11.52
N ALA A 304 -11.75 21.42 10.34
CA ALA A 304 -11.31 22.04 9.09
C ALA A 304 -12.10 23.31 8.76
N SER A 305 -13.40 23.34 9.02
CA SER A 305 -14.24 24.53 8.83
C SER A 305 -13.93 25.65 9.82
N GLU A 306 -13.65 25.31 11.08
CA GLU A 306 -13.41 26.31 12.14
C GLU A 306 -11.98 26.83 12.17
N LEU A 307 -11.00 25.96 11.92
CA LEU A 307 -9.56 26.25 12.07
C LEU A 307 -8.90 26.51 10.72
N GLY A 308 -9.56 26.14 9.61
CA GLY A 308 -8.97 26.01 8.30
C GLY A 308 -8.26 24.67 8.08
N TRP A 309 -7.93 24.45 6.82
CA TRP A 309 -7.18 23.31 6.31
C TRP A 309 -6.34 23.78 5.11
N LEU A 310 -5.47 22.92 4.59
CA LEU A 310 -4.45 23.32 3.61
C LEU A 310 -4.98 24.17 2.46
N PHE A 311 -6.15 23.83 1.94
CA PHE A 311 -6.73 24.49 0.78
C PHE A 311 -7.81 25.51 1.10
N GLY A 312 -8.25 25.65 2.36
CA GLY A 312 -9.32 26.56 2.73
C GLY A 312 -9.07 27.18 4.10
N ALA A 313 -9.09 28.51 4.17
CA ALA A 313 -8.91 29.24 5.42
C ALA A 313 -10.20 29.23 6.27
N PRO A 314 -10.10 29.49 7.59
CA PRO A 314 -11.27 29.88 8.37
C PRO A 314 -11.80 31.26 7.92
N ASP A 315 -10.95 32.09 7.29
CA ASP A 315 -11.26 33.45 6.80
C ASP A 315 -10.64 33.72 5.41
N SER A 316 -10.98 32.94 4.39
CA SER A 316 -10.78 33.40 3.01
C SER A 316 -11.99 34.26 2.64
N PRO A 317 -11.84 35.57 2.33
CA PRO A 317 -12.89 36.35 1.70
C PRO A 317 -13.07 35.87 0.26
N GLN A 318 -13.67 34.70 0.07
CA GLN A 318 -14.16 34.27 -1.23
C GLN A 318 -15.50 34.97 -1.46
N GLN A 319 -15.42 36.06 -2.24
CA GLN A 319 -16.41 36.45 -3.25
C GLN A 319 -17.87 36.20 -2.84
N ARG A 320 -18.45 37.15 -2.09
CA ARG A 320 -19.89 37.36 -2.18
C ARG A 320 -20.19 37.70 -3.66
N PRO A 321 -21.20 37.09 -4.30
CA PRO A 321 -21.67 37.60 -5.57
C PRO A 321 -22.10 39.05 -5.34
N VAL A 322 -21.53 39.96 -6.12
CA VAL A 322 -22.01 41.35 -6.19
C VAL A 322 -23.47 41.29 -6.66
N PRO A 323 -24.39 42.04 -6.01
CA PRO A 323 -25.83 41.92 -6.22
C PRO A 323 -26.30 42.13 -7.66
#